data_AF-A0A101V7M1-F1
#
_entry.id   AF-A0A101V7M1-F1
#
_cell.length_a   1.000
_cell.length_b   1.000
_cell.length_c   1.000
_cell.angle_alpha   90.00
_cell.angle_beta   90.00
_cell.angle_gamma   90.00
#
_symmetry.space_group_name_H-M   'P 1'
#
loop_
_entity.id
_entity.type
_entity.pdbx_description
1 polymer ?
#
loop_
_entity_poly.entity_id
_entity_poly.type
_entity_poly.pdbx_seq_one_letter_code
_entity_poly.pdbx_strand_id
1 'polypeptide(L)'
;MSLYSQEVSSGARKLVIVLVLISAVFMIGVQPFMTAPALDTIQVAQFERIDKFYAEGNPAAPLIENTPAMVGFFFAQWTMLSFIGGLVLFIIAKPLYNGVKWAKAIALICLAMPSIGGAYMLVPWMNFVSSSPDAGFPPAVIIMAAGLIPYFAIVMAGKSSAIEKAILFTIFTLLGVAAAYTFGNGHAAHRILIGHPMLPQYGPDIFVLNYARTAGWIAVLGLTAAIYLLAMRKEVGWWIGLSAGAVTGFTGLLTHYYRHVTVDYLLQGLAGLAIVAILLIPMVKRLLIGNVEQKGTISEKFHSA
;
A
#
# COMPACT_ATOMS: atom_id res chain seq x y z
N MET A 1 13.51 19.84 17.65
CA MET A 1 13.56 18.60 18.48
C MET A 1 13.14 17.39 17.63
N SER A 2 13.98 16.35 17.54
CA SER A 2 13.88 15.28 16.53
C SER A 2 13.26 13.98 17.09
N LEU A 3 12.26 13.39 16.41
CA LEU A 3 11.66 12.08 16.77
C LEU A 3 12.66 10.93 16.81
N TYR A 4 13.89 11.12 16.29
CA TYR A 4 14.97 10.13 16.37
C TYR A 4 16.16 10.55 17.24
N SER A 5 16.18 11.81 17.70
CA SER A 5 17.07 12.22 18.79
C SER A 5 16.39 12.05 20.15
N GLN A 6 15.15 11.55 20.18
CA GLN A 6 14.55 10.95 21.37
C GLN A 6 14.84 9.44 21.36
N GLU A 7 15.80 9.09 22.22
CA GLU A 7 16.43 7.81 22.52
C GLU A 7 15.58 6.54 22.28
N VAL A 8 15.65 5.91 21.10
CA VAL A 8 15.30 4.48 20.99
C VAL A 8 16.28 3.69 21.86
N SER A 9 15.80 2.84 22.78
CA SER A 9 16.66 2.05 23.67
C SER A 9 17.53 1.06 22.88
N SER A 10 18.70 0.70 23.41
CA SER A 10 19.59 -0.29 22.75
C SER A 10 18.86 -1.62 22.49
N GLY A 11 18.05 -2.08 23.44
CA GLY A 11 17.24 -3.29 23.28
C GLY A 11 16.23 -3.18 22.14
N ALA A 12 15.50 -2.07 22.04
CA ALA A 12 14.55 -1.84 20.96
C ALA A 12 15.24 -1.76 19.58
N ARG A 13 16.42 -1.14 19.49
CA ARG A 13 17.20 -1.09 18.22
C ARG A 13 17.63 -2.49 17.78
N LYS A 14 18.12 -3.31 18.71
CA LYS A 14 18.52 -4.69 18.42
C LYS A 14 17.33 -5.52 17.93
N LEU A 15 16.20 -5.45 18.62
CA LEU A 15 14.97 -6.15 18.22
C LEU A 15 14.51 -5.73 16.83
N VAL A 16 14.44 -4.42 16.56
CA VAL A 16 14.05 -3.90 15.24
C VAL A 16 14.94 -4.44 14.14
N ILE A 17 16.27 -4.41 14.32
CA ILE A 17 17.20 -4.92 13.31
C ILE A 17 17.05 -6.43 13.10
N VAL A 18 16.88 -7.22 14.16
CA VAL A 18 16.64 -8.67 14.03
C VAL A 18 15.38 -8.93 13.21
N LEU A 19 14.27 -8.26 13.53
CA LEU A 19 13.02 -8.40 12.78
C LEU A 19 13.15 -7.99 11.31
N VAL A 20 13.86 -6.88 11.06
CA VAL A 20 14.12 -6.38 9.70
C VAL A 20 14.96 -7.36 8.89
N LEU A 21 16.01 -7.92 9.48
CA LEU A 21 16.88 -8.88 8.78
C LEU A 21 16.18 -10.21 8.53
N ILE A 22 15.38 -10.70 9.47
CA ILE A 22 14.54 -11.90 9.26
C ILE A 22 13.58 -11.66 8.08
N SER A 23 12.91 -10.50 8.06
CA SER A 23 12.03 -10.13 6.96
C SER A 23 12.79 -10.01 5.63
N ALA A 24 13.97 -9.41 5.62
CA ALA A 24 14.81 -9.31 4.43
C ALA A 24 15.22 -10.69 3.88
N VAL A 25 15.62 -11.63 4.75
CA VAL A 25 15.91 -13.03 4.37
C VAL A 25 14.67 -13.67 3.76
N PHE A 26 13.50 -13.52 4.40
CA PHE A 26 12.24 -14.05 3.89
C PHE A 26 11.90 -13.47 2.50
N MET A 27 11.99 -12.15 2.33
CA MET A 27 11.67 -11.45 1.07
C MET A 27 12.56 -11.88 -0.09
N ILE A 28 13.82 -12.23 0.18
CA ILE A 28 14.80 -12.66 -0.84
C ILE A 28 14.69 -14.16 -1.10
N GLY A 29 14.69 -14.97 -0.03
CA GLY A 29 14.95 -16.40 -0.11
C GLY A 29 13.71 -17.29 0.01
N VAL A 30 12.58 -16.76 0.49
CA VAL A 30 11.37 -17.57 0.75
C VAL A 30 10.19 -17.08 -0.10
N GLN A 31 9.91 -15.77 -0.07
CA GLN A 31 8.74 -15.20 -0.73
C GLN A 31 8.64 -15.57 -2.23
N PRO A 32 9.69 -15.46 -3.06
CA PRO A 32 9.57 -15.78 -4.49
C PRO A 32 9.11 -17.22 -4.75
N PHE A 33 9.63 -18.17 -3.96
CA PHE A 33 9.29 -19.59 -4.04
C PHE A 33 7.93 -19.92 -3.44
N MET A 34 7.37 -19.03 -2.64
CA MET A 34 6.02 -19.15 -2.12
C MET A 34 4.99 -18.50 -3.06
N THR A 35 5.35 -17.40 -3.73
CA THR A 35 4.44 -16.71 -4.65
C THR A 35 4.21 -17.49 -5.94
N ALA A 36 5.23 -18.13 -6.50
CA ALA A 36 5.08 -18.85 -7.78
C ALA A 36 4.05 -20.01 -7.70
N PRO A 37 4.14 -20.96 -6.75
CA PRO A 37 3.12 -22.01 -6.63
C PRO A 37 1.73 -21.46 -6.30
N ALA A 38 1.65 -20.40 -5.49
CA ALA A 38 0.37 -19.76 -5.17
C ALA A 38 -0.29 -19.14 -6.42
N LEU A 39 0.52 -18.55 -7.31
CA LEU A 39 0.06 -18.02 -8.59
C LEU A 39 -0.44 -19.14 -9.50
N ASP A 40 0.29 -20.26 -9.60
CA ASP A 40 -0.12 -21.40 -10.41
C ASP A 40 -1.50 -21.93 -9.98
N THR A 41 -1.71 -22.12 -8.68
CA THR A 41 -3.01 -22.52 -8.13
C THR A 41 -4.12 -21.53 -8.47
N ILE A 42 -3.84 -20.23 -8.35
CA ILE A 42 -4.80 -19.17 -8.72
C ILE A 42 -5.11 -19.22 -10.22
N GLN A 43 -4.11 -19.40 -11.07
CA GLN A 43 -4.28 -19.38 -12.53
C GLN A 43 -5.09 -20.56 -13.02
N VAL A 44 -4.83 -21.77 -12.50
CA VAL A 44 -5.65 -22.95 -12.80
C VAL A 44 -7.13 -22.66 -12.51
N ALA A 45 -7.44 -22.19 -11.30
CA ALA A 45 -8.81 -21.86 -10.91
C ALA A 45 -9.43 -20.71 -11.73
N GLN A 46 -8.60 -19.76 -12.21
CA GLN A 46 -9.06 -18.70 -13.10
C GLN A 46 -9.43 -19.23 -14.48
N PHE A 47 -8.59 -20.07 -15.09
CA PHE A 47 -8.88 -20.67 -16.40
C PHE A 47 -10.13 -21.54 -16.35
N GLU A 48 -10.28 -22.39 -15.32
CA GLU A 48 -11.49 -23.21 -15.12
C GLU A 48 -12.76 -22.35 -15.04
N ARG A 49 -12.70 -21.21 -14.35
CA ARG A 49 -13.84 -20.29 -14.24
C ARG A 49 -14.14 -19.58 -15.56
N ILE A 50 -13.11 -19.22 -16.33
CA ILE A 50 -13.26 -18.61 -17.65
C ILE A 50 -13.95 -19.60 -18.60
N ASP A 51 -13.46 -20.84 -18.67
CA ASP A 51 -14.03 -21.90 -19.52
C ASP A 51 -15.50 -22.16 -19.17
N LYS A 52 -15.80 -22.25 -17.87
CA LYS A 52 -17.18 -22.36 -17.39
C LYS A 52 -18.06 -21.19 -17.84
N PHE A 53 -17.57 -19.95 -17.73
CA PHE A 53 -18.34 -18.77 -18.12
C PHE A 53 -18.63 -18.74 -19.62
N TYR A 54 -17.70 -19.15 -20.48
CA TYR A 54 -17.96 -19.28 -21.90
C TYR A 54 -18.95 -20.41 -22.21
N ALA A 55 -18.81 -21.57 -21.57
CA ALA A 55 -19.73 -22.69 -21.74
C ALA A 55 -21.18 -22.34 -21.33
N GLU A 56 -21.35 -21.47 -20.33
CA GLU A 56 -22.66 -20.99 -19.85
C GLU A 56 -23.19 -19.77 -20.63
N GLY A 57 -22.45 -19.23 -21.60
CA GLY A 57 -22.82 -18.00 -22.32
C GLY A 57 -22.87 -16.77 -21.39
N ASN A 58 -22.09 -16.77 -20.32
CA ASN A 58 -22.09 -15.71 -19.31
C ASN A 58 -21.52 -14.41 -19.90
N PRO A 59 -22.25 -13.27 -19.86
CA PRO A 59 -21.78 -12.00 -20.41
C PRO A 59 -20.55 -11.44 -19.68
N ALA A 60 -20.20 -11.95 -18.51
CA ALA A 60 -18.98 -11.60 -17.79
C ALA A 60 -17.72 -12.30 -18.29
N ALA A 61 -17.82 -13.31 -19.18
CA ALA A 61 -16.66 -14.06 -19.67
C ALA A 61 -15.58 -13.14 -20.29
N PRO A 62 -15.91 -12.20 -21.21
CA PRO A 62 -14.91 -11.30 -21.80
C PRO A 62 -14.27 -10.36 -20.77
N LEU A 63 -15.00 -10.01 -19.70
CA LEU A 63 -14.50 -9.12 -18.64
C LEU A 63 -13.42 -9.78 -17.77
N ILE A 64 -13.36 -11.11 -17.77
CA ILE A 64 -12.43 -11.89 -16.94
C ILE A 64 -11.37 -12.63 -17.75
N GLU A 65 -11.47 -12.66 -19.07
CA GLU A 65 -10.55 -13.37 -19.97
C GLU A 65 -9.07 -12.97 -19.74
N ASN A 66 -8.80 -11.68 -19.58
CA ASN A 66 -7.45 -11.16 -19.35
C ASN A 66 -6.96 -11.27 -17.89
N THR A 67 -7.77 -11.82 -16.96
CA THR A 67 -7.40 -11.90 -15.54
C THR A 67 -6.08 -12.66 -15.31
N PRO A 68 -5.86 -13.86 -15.89
CA PRO A 68 -4.66 -14.66 -15.60
C PRO A 68 -3.35 -13.97 -15.99
N ALA A 69 -3.33 -13.33 -17.16
CA ALA A 69 -2.16 -12.60 -17.63
C ALA A 69 -1.84 -11.40 -16.74
N MET A 70 -2.86 -10.61 -16.36
CA MET A 70 -2.67 -9.45 -15.51
C MET A 70 -2.25 -9.83 -14.08
N VAL A 71 -2.89 -10.85 -13.50
CA VAL A 71 -2.54 -11.35 -12.17
C VAL A 71 -1.11 -11.89 -12.17
N GLY A 72 -0.72 -12.66 -13.19
CA GLY A 72 0.66 -13.15 -13.32
C GLY A 72 1.68 -12.01 -13.40
N PHE A 73 1.41 -10.99 -14.22
CA PHE A 73 2.26 -9.80 -14.34
C PHE A 73 2.44 -9.09 -12.99
N PHE A 74 1.35 -8.75 -12.30
CA PHE A 74 1.42 -8.02 -11.03
C PHE A 74 1.92 -8.85 -9.86
N PHE A 75 1.69 -10.16 -9.83
CA PHE A 75 2.33 -11.05 -8.85
C PHE A 75 3.85 -11.00 -8.98
N ALA A 76 4.37 -11.08 -10.20
CA ALA A 76 5.80 -10.98 -10.46
C ALA A 76 6.35 -9.61 -10.03
N GLN A 77 5.68 -8.49 -10.36
CA GLN A 77 6.13 -7.16 -9.91
C GLN A 77 6.17 -7.03 -8.40
N TRP A 78 5.10 -7.40 -7.68
CA TRP A 78 5.08 -7.28 -6.23
C TRP A 78 6.13 -8.16 -5.55
N THR A 79 6.38 -9.34 -6.12
CA THR A 79 7.47 -10.22 -5.68
C THR A 79 8.83 -9.57 -5.89
N MET A 80 9.08 -8.99 -7.08
CA MET A 80 10.35 -8.32 -7.37
C MET A 80 10.56 -7.05 -6.55
N LEU A 81 9.51 -6.25 -6.33
CA LEU A 81 9.56 -5.09 -5.43
C LEU A 81 9.91 -5.51 -4.00
N SER A 82 9.35 -6.63 -3.53
CA SER A 82 9.67 -7.19 -2.22
C SER A 82 11.12 -7.71 -2.17
N PHE A 83 11.56 -8.43 -3.19
CA PHE A 83 12.95 -8.90 -3.31
C PHE A 83 13.95 -7.74 -3.26
N ILE A 84 13.73 -6.71 -4.07
CA ILE A 84 14.55 -5.48 -4.08
C ILE A 84 14.51 -4.81 -2.71
N GLY A 85 13.32 -4.73 -2.09
CA GLY A 85 13.16 -4.24 -0.73
C GLY A 85 14.04 -4.99 0.26
N GLY A 86 14.09 -6.32 0.19
CA GLY A 86 14.94 -7.16 1.05
C GLY A 86 16.43 -6.85 0.88
N LEU A 87 16.90 -6.70 -0.36
CA LEU A 87 18.29 -6.31 -0.65
C LEU A 87 18.62 -4.95 -0.07
N VAL A 88 17.74 -3.97 -0.24
CA VAL A 88 17.92 -2.62 0.30
C VAL A 88 17.98 -2.66 1.83
N LEU A 89 17.12 -3.43 2.49
CA LEU A 89 17.12 -3.58 3.95
C LEU A 89 18.46 -4.09 4.50
N PHE A 90 19.14 -5.01 3.79
CA PHE A 90 20.51 -5.42 4.14
C PHE A 90 21.51 -4.27 4.02
N ILE A 91 21.47 -3.53 2.90
CA ILE A 91 22.37 -2.39 2.64
C ILE A 91 22.22 -1.32 3.73
N ILE A 92 20.98 -1.05 4.16
CA ILE A 92 20.69 0.00 5.14
C ILE A 92 20.69 -0.48 6.60
N ALA A 93 21.02 -1.75 6.88
CA ALA A 93 20.92 -2.32 8.23
C ALA A 93 21.76 -1.53 9.25
N LYS A 94 23.01 -1.18 8.91
CA LYS A 94 23.90 -0.38 9.77
C LYS A 94 23.37 1.03 10.04
N PRO A 95 23.03 1.86 9.02
CA PRO A 95 22.46 3.18 9.29
C PRO A 95 21.09 3.10 9.98
N LEU A 96 20.29 2.06 9.75
CA LEU A 96 19.04 1.84 10.48
C LEU A 96 19.31 1.55 11.97
N TYR A 97 20.28 0.69 12.29
CA TYR A 97 20.69 0.39 13.67
C TYR A 97 21.17 1.65 14.40
N ASN A 98 21.92 2.49 13.70
CA ASN A 98 22.41 3.77 14.22
C ASN A 98 21.31 4.83 14.36
N GLY A 99 20.09 4.53 13.91
CA GLY A 99 18.95 5.43 14.01
C GLY A 99 18.99 6.60 13.03
N VAL A 100 19.57 6.38 11.86
CA VAL A 100 19.58 7.40 10.82
C VAL A 100 18.19 7.53 10.21
N LYS A 101 17.65 8.75 10.18
CA LYS A 101 16.26 9.03 9.78
C LYS A 101 15.90 8.52 8.39
N TRP A 102 16.79 8.74 7.41
CA TRP A 102 16.54 8.29 6.02
C TRP A 102 16.52 6.77 5.93
N ALA A 103 17.34 6.07 6.71
CA ALA A 103 17.35 4.61 6.71
C ALA A 103 16.03 4.07 7.27
N LYS A 104 15.46 4.68 8.32
CA LYS A 104 14.11 4.35 8.79
C LYS A 104 13.06 4.54 7.70
N ALA A 105 13.07 5.68 7.02
CA ALA A 105 12.09 5.97 5.98
C ALA A 105 12.18 4.99 4.80
N ILE A 106 13.41 4.64 4.38
CA ILE A 106 13.64 3.58 3.38
C ILE A 106 13.15 2.23 3.88
N ALA A 107 13.45 1.86 5.13
CA ALA A 107 13.01 0.59 5.69
C ALA A 107 11.48 0.44 5.68
N LEU A 108 10.75 1.51 6.03
CA LEU A 108 9.29 1.50 6.02
C LEU A 108 8.73 1.26 4.61
N ILE A 109 9.27 1.90 3.57
CA ILE A 109 8.79 1.63 2.20
C ILE A 109 9.16 0.23 1.72
N CYS A 110 10.36 -0.26 2.04
CA CYS A 110 10.76 -1.62 1.67
C CYS A 110 9.83 -2.66 2.29
N LEU A 111 9.49 -2.51 3.57
CA LEU A 111 8.59 -3.40 4.29
C LEU A 111 7.10 -3.23 3.92
N ALA A 112 6.73 -2.06 3.39
CA ALA A 112 5.40 -1.85 2.83
C ALA A 112 5.18 -2.67 1.53
N MET A 113 6.22 -2.93 0.73
CA MET A 113 6.09 -3.68 -0.53
C MET A 113 5.46 -5.07 -0.37
N PRO A 114 5.98 -5.98 0.49
CA PRO A 114 5.35 -7.29 0.69
C PRO A 114 3.97 -7.17 1.35
N SER A 115 3.72 -6.11 2.13
CA SER A 115 2.41 -5.89 2.75
C SER A 115 1.33 -5.50 1.74
N ILE A 116 1.62 -4.53 0.87
CA ILE A 116 0.72 -4.08 -0.19
C ILE A 116 0.56 -5.18 -1.24
N GLY A 117 1.66 -5.80 -1.66
CA GLY A 117 1.65 -6.92 -2.60
C GLY A 117 0.90 -8.13 -2.05
N GLY A 118 1.12 -8.51 -0.79
CA GLY A 118 0.38 -9.58 -0.11
C GLY A 118 -1.11 -9.29 -0.03
N ALA A 119 -1.52 -8.07 0.32
CA ALA A 119 -2.93 -7.68 0.30
C ALA A 119 -3.55 -7.81 -1.10
N TYR A 120 -2.83 -7.42 -2.15
CA TYR A 120 -3.26 -7.63 -3.54
C TYR A 120 -3.36 -9.13 -3.88
N MET A 121 -2.36 -9.93 -3.53
CA MET A 121 -2.30 -11.38 -3.81
C MET A 121 -3.39 -12.17 -3.07
N LEU A 122 -3.86 -11.65 -1.93
CA LEU A 122 -4.94 -12.26 -1.17
C LEU A 122 -6.27 -12.23 -1.94
N VAL A 123 -6.54 -11.16 -2.69
CA VAL A 123 -7.81 -10.99 -3.41
C VAL A 123 -8.09 -12.12 -4.41
N PRO A 124 -7.20 -12.47 -5.36
CA PRO A 124 -7.45 -13.59 -6.26
C PRO A 124 -7.48 -14.94 -5.53
N TRP A 125 -6.72 -15.13 -4.44
CA TRP A 125 -6.86 -16.34 -3.63
C TRP A 125 -8.29 -16.50 -3.07
N MET A 126 -8.83 -15.43 -2.47
CA MET A 126 -10.19 -15.43 -1.94
C MET A 126 -11.27 -15.54 -3.03
N ASN A 127 -10.98 -15.09 -4.25
CA ASN A 127 -11.97 -15.09 -5.33
C ASN A 127 -11.99 -16.37 -6.18
N PHE A 128 -10.89 -17.11 -6.22
CA PHE A 128 -10.75 -18.27 -7.12
C PHE A 128 -10.37 -19.56 -6.38
N VAL A 129 -9.68 -19.47 -5.24
CA VAL A 129 -9.16 -20.66 -4.55
C VAL A 129 -9.98 -20.99 -3.30
N SER A 130 -10.37 -20.00 -2.48
CA SER A 130 -10.88 -20.24 -1.12
C SER A 130 -12.20 -21.00 -1.01
N SER A 131 -12.95 -21.16 -2.10
CA SER A 131 -14.16 -22.00 -2.14
C SER A 131 -13.85 -23.48 -2.34
N SER A 132 -12.62 -23.84 -2.69
CA SER A 132 -12.18 -25.23 -2.79
C SER A 132 -12.02 -25.84 -1.39
N PRO A 133 -12.46 -27.09 -1.17
CA PRO A 133 -12.18 -27.81 0.08
C PRO A 133 -10.68 -27.89 0.42
N ASP A 134 -9.83 -27.87 -0.60
CA ASP A 134 -8.37 -28.01 -0.48
C ASP A 134 -7.63 -26.66 -0.47
N ALA A 135 -8.35 -25.54 -0.33
CA ALA A 135 -7.81 -24.20 -0.52
C ALA A 135 -6.67 -23.82 0.45
N GLY A 136 -6.48 -24.53 1.56
CA GLY A 136 -5.39 -24.27 2.50
C GLY A 136 -5.34 -22.83 3.06
N PHE A 137 -4.23 -22.51 3.73
CA PHE A 137 -4.01 -21.15 4.26
C PHE A 137 -3.44 -20.23 3.17
N PRO A 138 -3.97 -19.00 2.96
CA PRO A 138 -3.49 -18.12 1.90
C PRO A 138 -2.02 -17.70 2.13
N PRO A 139 -1.08 -18.05 1.24
CA PRO A 139 0.34 -17.70 1.40
C PRO A 139 0.56 -16.17 1.47
N ALA A 140 -0.32 -15.42 0.80
CA ALA A 140 -0.35 -13.97 0.81
C ALA A 140 -0.43 -13.36 2.23
N VAL A 141 -1.07 -14.02 3.19
CA VAL A 141 -1.14 -13.55 4.58
C VAL A 141 0.23 -13.63 5.25
N ILE A 142 1.01 -14.66 4.96
CA ILE A 142 2.39 -14.82 5.47
C ILE A 142 3.29 -13.73 4.87
N ILE A 143 3.18 -13.47 3.55
CA ILE A 143 3.91 -12.40 2.87
C ILE A 143 3.61 -11.05 3.52
N MET A 144 2.33 -10.76 3.74
CA MET A 144 1.91 -9.52 4.35
C MET A 144 2.42 -9.37 5.78
N ALA A 145 2.33 -10.43 6.60
CA ALA A 145 2.84 -10.42 7.97
C ALA A 145 4.36 -10.18 8.03
N ALA A 146 5.13 -10.76 7.10
CA ALA A 146 6.56 -10.57 7.01
C ALA A 146 6.95 -9.10 6.79
N GLY A 147 6.12 -8.32 6.09
CA GLY A 147 6.27 -6.87 5.97
C GLY A 147 5.76 -6.10 7.19
N LEU A 148 4.54 -6.38 7.64
CA LEU A 148 3.85 -5.60 8.68
C LEU A 148 4.51 -5.68 10.06
N ILE A 149 4.99 -6.85 10.47
CA ILE A 149 5.58 -7.05 11.80
C ILE A 149 6.80 -6.13 12.02
N PRO A 150 7.87 -6.19 11.19
CA PRO A 150 9.00 -5.27 11.33
C PRO A 150 8.61 -3.81 11.01
N TYR A 151 7.67 -3.57 10.10
CA TYR A 151 7.19 -2.23 9.78
C TYR A 151 6.63 -1.53 11.02
N PHE A 152 5.72 -2.19 11.75
CA PHE A 152 5.17 -1.63 12.97
C PHE A 152 6.17 -1.61 14.12
N ALA A 153 7.11 -2.57 14.19
CA ALA A 153 8.21 -2.49 15.14
C ALA A 153 9.01 -1.16 14.95
N ILE A 154 9.30 -0.77 13.71
CA ILE A 154 9.97 0.50 13.40
C ILE A 154 9.10 1.73 13.75
N VAL A 155 7.80 1.68 13.45
CA VAL A 155 6.86 2.76 13.77
C VAL A 155 6.80 2.98 15.29
N MET A 156 6.76 1.90 16.08
CA MET A 156 6.54 1.93 17.53
C MET A 156 7.81 1.96 18.38
N ALA A 157 9.01 1.85 17.79
CA ALA A 157 10.29 1.76 18.52
C ALA A 157 10.66 3.01 19.33
N GLY A 158 10.06 4.18 19.05
CA GLY A 158 10.36 5.43 19.75
C GLY A 158 9.95 5.45 21.23
N LYS A 159 10.49 6.40 21.99
CA LYS A 159 10.08 6.72 23.39
C LYS A 159 8.82 7.60 23.48
N SER A 160 8.09 7.76 22.38
CA SER A 160 6.83 8.52 22.36
C SER A 160 5.79 7.89 23.30
N SER A 161 4.83 8.71 23.72
CA SER A 161 3.69 8.26 24.53
C SER A 161 2.85 7.20 23.79
N ALA A 162 2.06 6.42 24.53
CA ALA A 162 1.17 5.42 23.96
C ALA A 162 0.19 6.02 22.94
N ILE A 163 -0.34 7.22 23.24
CA ILE A 163 -1.27 7.94 22.35
C ILE A 163 -0.58 8.33 21.04
N GLU A 164 0.65 8.88 21.10
CA GLU A 164 1.40 9.22 19.89
C GLU A 164 1.72 7.97 19.06
N LYS A 165 2.05 6.84 19.70
CA LYS A 165 2.26 5.57 18.99
C LYS A 165 0.98 5.08 18.32
N ALA A 166 -0.16 5.17 18.99
CA ALA A 166 -1.45 4.82 18.40
C ALA A 166 -1.77 5.70 17.18
N ILE A 167 -1.55 7.02 17.27
CA ILE A 167 -1.73 7.94 16.14
C ILE A 167 -0.82 7.56 14.97
N LEU A 168 0.48 7.34 15.22
CA LEU A 168 1.43 6.95 14.18
C LEU A 168 1.04 5.60 13.57
N PHE A 169 0.72 4.61 14.39
CA PHE A 169 0.25 3.31 13.95
C PHE A 169 -0.96 3.45 13.02
N THR A 170 -1.98 4.21 13.42
CA THR A 170 -3.19 4.43 12.62
C THR A 170 -2.87 5.09 11.27
N ILE A 171 -2.07 6.16 11.25
CA ILE A 171 -1.75 6.88 10.02
C ILE A 171 -0.96 5.99 9.05
N PHE A 172 0.10 5.35 9.54
CA PHE A 172 0.95 4.48 8.72
C PHE A 172 0.22 3.21 8.28
N THR A 173 -0.76 2.73 9.05
CA THR A 173 -1.66 1.65 8.64
C THR A 173 -2.59 2.12 7.53
N LEU A 174 -3.27 3.25 7.71
CA LEU A 174 -4.20 3.79 6.72
C LEU A 174 -3.53 4.08 5.39
N LEU A 175 -2.31 4.64 5.39
CA LEU A 175 -1.55 4.86 4.15
C LEU A 175 -1.28 3.54 3.40
N GLY A 176 -0.87 2.49 4.10
CA GLY A 176 -0.63 1.17 3.50
C GLY A 176 -1.92 0.49 3.03
N VAL A 177 -2.98 0.51 3.84
CA VAL A 177 -4.30 -0.06 3.52
C VAL A 177 -4.92 0.65 2.32
N ALA A 178 -4.89 1.99 2.29
CA ALA A 178 -5.38 2.77 1.16
C ALA A 178 -4.56 2.50 -0.11
N ALA A 179 -3.24 2.29 0.00
CA ALA A 179 -2.40 1.94 -1.15
C ALA A 179 -2.78 0.56 -1.71
N ALA A 180 -3.00 -0.43 -0.83
CA ALA A 180 -3.43 -1.77 -1.22
C ALA A 180 -4.81 -1.77 -1.90
N TYR A 181 -5.82 -1.15 -1.28
CA TYR A 181 -7.14 -1.02 -1.88
C TYR A 181 -7.10 -0.32 -3.22
N THR A 182 -6.41 0.84 -3.28
CA THR A 182 -6.33 1.63 -4.51
C THR A 182 -5.62 0.87 -5.62
N PHE A 183 -4.56 0.12 -5.30
CA PHE A 183 -3.90 -0.72 -6.29
C PHE A 183 -4.81 -1.85 -6.80
N GLY A 184 -5.40 -2.62 -5.89
CA GLY A 184 -6.27 -3.76 -6.22
C GLY A 184 -7.51 -3.34 -7.01
N ASN A 185 -8.14 -2.24 -6.61
CA ASN A 185 -9.29 -1.67 -7.30
C ASN A 185 -8.93 -1.03 -8.64
N GLY A 186 -7.75 -0.41 -8.74
CA GLY A 186 -7.20 0.08 -10.00
C GLY A 186 -6.90 -1.06 -10.99
N HIS A 187 -6.35 -2.17 -10.49
CA HIS A 187 -6.16 -3.41 -11.26
C HIS A 187 -7.49 -4.00 -11.74
N ALA A 188 -8.48 -4.12 -10.85
CA ALA A 188 -9.80 -4.61 -11.20
C ALA A 188 -10.47 -3.71 -12.24
N ALA A 189 -10.36 -2.39 -12.08
CA ALA A 189 -10.90 -1.41 -13.02
C ALA A 189 -10.20 -1.49 -14.38
N HIS A 190 -8.87 -1.64 -14.40
CA HIS A 190 -8.10 -1.84 -15.63
C HIS A 190 -8.61 -3.06 -16.40
N ARG A 191 -8.69 -4.21 -15.71
CA ARG A 191 -9.13 -5.47 -16.31
C ARG A 191 -10.51 -5.37 -16.94
N ILE A 192 -11.47 -4.81 -16.20
CA ILE A 192 -12.85 -4.68 -16.65
C ILE A 192 -12.93 -3.70 -17.83
N LEU A 193 -12.14 -2.62 -17.78
CA LEU A 193 -12.07 -1.66 -18.87
C LEU A 193 -11.56 -2.33 -20.15
N ILE A 194 -10.42 -3.03 -20.12
CA ILE A 194 -9.83 -3.65 -21.32
C ILE A 194 -10.62 -4.84 -21.86
N GLY A 195 -11.36 -5.55 -21.00
CA GLY A 195 -12.25 -6.64 -21.41
C GLY A 195 -13.63 -6.17 -21.86
N HIS A 196 -13.92 -4.87 -21.84
CA HIS A 196 -15.26 -4.37 -22.14
C HIS A 196 -15.56 -4.47 -23.65
N PRO A 197 -16.67 -5.11 -24.07
CA PRO A 197 -16.97 -5.33 -25.50
C PRO A 197 -17.11 -4.06 -26.34
N MET A 198 -17.44 -2.94 -25.70
CA MET A 198 -17.58 -1.64 -26.38
C MET A 198 -16.26 -0.90 -26.62
N LEU A 199 -15.12 -1.35 -26.09
CA LEU A 199 -13.86 -0.65 -26.38
C LEU A 199 -13.60 -0.56 -27.89
N PRO A 200 -13.08 0.58 -28.39
CA PRO A 200 -12.53 1.71 -27.65
C PRO A 200 -13.55 2.78 -27.18
N GLN A 201 -14.85 2.55 -27.33
CA GLN A 201 -15.88 3.51 -26.93
C GLN A 201 -16.05 3.54 -25.40
N TYR A 202 -16.05 4.73 -24.81
CA TYR A 202 -16.35 4.93 -23.40
C TYR A 202 -17.87 5.09 -23.23
N GLY A 203 -18.55 4.01 -22.84
CA GLY A 203 -19.93 4.08 -22.37
C GLY A 203 -20.07 4.84 -21.04
N PRO A 204 -21.30 5.23 -20.66
CA PRO A 204 -21.55 6.07 -19.48
C PRO A 204 -21.11 5.43 -18.16
N ASP A 205 -20.98 4.12 -18.05
CA ASP A 205 -20.53 3.45 -16.81
C ASP A 205 -19.05 3.04 -16.85
N ILE A 206 -18.38 3.22 -17.99
CA ILE A 206 -16.99 2.80 -18.23
C ILE A 206 -16.02 3.92 -17.89
N PHE A 207 -16.42 5.17 -18.08
CA PHE A 207 -15.52 6.32 -17.85
C PHE A 207 -15.02 6.35 -16.39
N VAL A 208 -15.85 5.94 -15.43
CA VAL A 208 -15.48 5.91 -13.99
C VAL A 208 -14.37 4.91 -13.70
N LEU A 209 -14.31 3.79 -14.43
CA LEU A 209 -13.22 2.81 -14.32
C LEU A 209 -11.88 3.40 -14.74
N ASN A 210 -11.87 4.38 -15.65
CA ASN A 210 -10.64 5.05 -16.05
C ASN A 210 -10.06 5.91 -14.90
N TYR A 211 -10.92 6.52 -14.08
CA TYR A 211 -10.51 7.23 -12.87
C TYR A 211 -9.93 6.26 -11.83
N ALA A 212 -10.64 5.18 -11.50
CA ALA A 212 -10.14 4.16 -10.58
C ALA A 212 -8.81 3.55 -11.02
N ARG A 213 -8.65 3.29 -12.32
CA ARG A 213 -7.40 2.80 -12.91
C ARG A 213 -6.28 3.83 -12.79
N THR A 214 -6.44 4.97 -13.45
CA THR A 214 -5.33 5.89 -13.74
C THR A 214 -5.01 6.74 -12.52
N ALA A 215 -6.03 7.43 -11.97
CA ALA A 215 -5.84 8.26 -10.80
C ALA A 215 -5.58 7.40 -9.55
N GLY A 216 -6.15 6.19 -9.50
CA GLY A 216 -5.84 5.22 -8.45
C GLY A 216 -4.35 4.86 -8.43
N TRP A 217 -3.77 4.37 -9.54
CA TRP A 217 -2.34 4.01 -9.55
C TRP A 217 -1.40 5.19 -9.26
N ILE A 218 -1.74 6.41 -9.69
CA ILE A 218 -1.01 7.62 -9.29
C ILE A 218 -1.12 7.83 -7.76
N ALA A 219 -2.30 7.65 -7.18
CA ALA A 219 -2.50 7.75 -5.74
C ALA A 219 -1.74 6.67 -4.96
N VAL A 220 -1.56 5.44 -5.49
CA VAL A 220 -0.69 4.41 -4.87
C VAL A 220 0.74 4.92 -4.72
N LEU A 221 1.29 5.55 -5.77
CA LEU A 221 2.63 6.15 -5.73
C LEU A 221 2.68 7.28 -4.70
N GLY A 222 1.66 8.14 -4.66
CA GLY A 222 1.56 9.23 -3.69
C GLY A 222 1.47 8.73 -2.24
N LEU A 223 0.63 7.74 -1.95
CA LEU A 223 0.48 7.14 -0.62
C LEU A 223 1.80 6.48 -0.17
N THR A 224 2.46 5.76 -1.07
CA THR A 224 3.77 5.14 -0.79
C THR A 224 4.86 6.19 -0.54
N ALA A 225 4.88 7.26 -1.34
CA ALA A 225 5.79 8.38 -1.13
C ALA A 225 5.50 9.12 0.19
N ALA A 226 4.23 9.23 0.58
CA ALA A 226 3.84 9.81 1.86
C ALA A 226 4.38 9.00 3.04
N ILE A 227 4.41 7.66 2.98
CA ILE A 227 5.04 6.82 4.01
C ILE A 227 6.51 7.25 4.21
N TYR A 228 7.29 7.33 3.13
CA TYR A 228 8.69 7.76 3.19
C TYR A 228 8.83 9.19 3.75
N LEU A 229 8.11 10.14 3.17
CA LEU A 229 8.28 11.57 3.47
C LEU A 229 7.79 11.93 4.87
N LEU A 230 6.70 11.31 5.35
CA LEU A 230 6.21 11.49 6.71
C LEU A 230 7.14 10.83 7.73
N ALA A 231 7.73 9.67 7.42
CA ALA A 231 8.79 9.09 8.25
C ALA A 231 10.03 9.99 8.33
N MET A 232 10.31 10.75 7.26
CA MET A 232 11.32 11.81 7.21
C MET A 232 10.90 13.13 7.87
N ARG A 233 9.65 13.23 8.35
CA ARG A 233 9.03 14.45 8.91
C ARG A 233 9.05 15.64 7.95
N LYS A 234 8.83 15.37 6.66
CA LYS A 234 8.82 16.41 5.63
C LYS A 234 7.40 16.90 5.40
N GLU A 235 7.23 18.22 5.37
CA GLU A 235 5.93 18.85 5.08
C GLU A 235 5.37 18.45 3.72
N VAL A 236 6.23 18.29 2.70
CA VAL A 236 5.80 17.78 1.39
C VAL A 236 5.13 16.39 1.48
N GLY A 237 5.53 15.55 2.45
CA GLY A 237 4.88 14.27 2.69
C GLY A 237 3.46 14.40 3.22
N TRP A 238 3.18 15.45 3.99
CA TRP A 238 1.84 15.77 4.48
C TRP A 238 0.92 16.21 3.34
N TRP A 239 1.40 17.10 2.47
CA TRP A 239 0.65 17.52 1.28
C TRP A 239 0.40 16.36 0.31
N ILE A 240 1.41 15.55 0.02
CA ILE A 240 1.25 14.36 -0.81
C ILE A 240 0.27 13.37 -0.18
N GLY A 241 0.34 13.15 1.14
CA GLY A 241 -0.59 12.29 1.86
C GLY A 241 -2.04 12.78 1.78
N LEU A 242 -2.26 14.09 1.94
CA LEU A 242 -3.58 14.71 1.78
C LEU A 242 -4.11 14.55 0.35
N SER A 243 -3.31 14.90 -0.65
CA SER A 243 -3.71 14.83 -2.06
C SER A 243 -3.98 13.39 -2.49
N ALA A 244 -3.09 12.45 -2.16
CA ALA A 244 -3.26 11.05 -2.52
C ALA A 244 -4.43 10.40 -1.76
N GLY A 245 -4.64 10.77 -0.49
CA GLY A 245 -5.81 10.36 0.29
C GLY A 245 -7.12 10.89 -0.31
N ALA A 246 -7.16 12.16 -0.73
CA ALA A 246 -8.32 12.76 -1.38
C ALA A 246 -8.64 12.10 -2.72
N VAL A 247 -7.63 11.86 -3.57
CA VAL A 247 -7.80 11.15 -4.85
C VAL A 247 -8.29 9.72 -4.60
N THR A 248 -7.72 9.02 -3.62
CA THR A 248 -8.16 7.67 -3.22
C THR A 248 -9.62 7.67 -2.78
N GLY A 249 -9.98 8.64 -1.92
CA GLY A 249 -11.35 8.80 -1.42
C GLY A 249 -12.35 9.05 -2.54
N PHE A 250 -12.05 10.04 -3.38
CA PHE A 250 -12.89 10.44 -4.50
C PHE A 250 -13.07 9.29 -5.52
N THR A 251 -11.98 8.68 -5.97
CA THR A 251 -12.04 7.61 -6.96
C THR A 251 -12.74 6.36 -6.45
N GLY A 252 -12.50 5.98 -5.19
CA GLY A 252 -13.20 4.86 -4.54
C GLY A 252 -14.70 5.10 -4.43
N LEU A 253 -15.12 6.24 -3.86
CA LEU A 253 -16.55 6.55 -3.69
C LEU A 253 -17.28 6.74 -5.02
N LEU A 254 -16.67 7.43 -5.98
CA LEU A 254 -17.26 7.62 -7.31
C LEU A 254 -17.46 6.27 -8.00
N THR A 255 -16.46 5.39 -7.96
CA THR A 255 -16.59 4.07 -8.59
C THR A 255 -17.60 3.20 -7.88
N HIS A 256 -17.67 3.27 -6.55
CA HIS A 256 -18.70 2.57 -5.77
C HIS A 256 -20.11 3.05 -6.13
N TYR A 257 -20.32 4.36 -6.26
CA TYR A 257 -21.62 4.93 -6.65
C TYR A 257 -22.13 4.37 -7.98
N TYR A 258 -21.28 4.36 -9.01
CA TYR A 258 -21.67 3.87 -10.34
C TYR A 258 -21.74 2.34 -10.44
N ARG A 259 -20.88 1.61 -9.72
CA ARG A 259 -20.77 0.16 -9.91
C ARG A 259 -21.43 -0.67 -8.82
N HIS A 260 -21.29 -0.30 -7.55
CA HIS A 260 -21.81 -0.99 -6.34
C HIS A 260 -21.76 -2.54 -6.31
N VAL A 261 -20.99 -3.19 -7.20
CA VAL A 261 -20.87 -4.65 -7.30
C VAL A 261 -20.06 -5.22 -6.14
N THR A 262 -19.06 -4.46 -5.66
CA THR A 262 -18.22 -4.85 -4.53
C THR A 262 -18.11 -3.73 -3.51
N VAL A 263 -17.94 -4.11 -2.24
CA VAL A 263 -17.70 -3.19 -1.14
C VAL A 263 -16.29 -2.61 -1.15
N ASP A 264 -15.36 -3.21 -1.90
CA ASP A 264 -13.94 -2.81 -1.92
C ASP A 264 -13.73 -1.35 -2.36
N TYR A 265 -14.55 -0.86 -3.30
CA TYR A 265 -14.49 0.55 -3.72
C TYR A 265 -14.97 1.50 -2.62
N LEU A 266 -15.97 1.10 -1.83
CA LEU A 266 -16.41 1.85 -0.66
C LEU A 266 -15.33 1.88 0.41
N LEU A 267 -14.72 0.72 0.72
CA LEU A 267 -13.63 0.63 1.71
C LEU A 267 -12.41 1.44 1.28
N GLN A 268 -12.05 1.43 0.00
CA GLN A 268 -11.05 2.34 -0.58
C GLN A 268 -11.42 3.80 -0.33
N GLY A 269 -12.67 4.18 -0.67
CA GLY A 269 -13.17 5.54 -0.51
C GLY A 269 -13.08 6.03 0.94
N LEU A 270 -13.56 5.21 1.87
CA LEU A 270 -13.53 5.49 3.30
C LEU A 270 -12.10 5.56 3.85
N ALA A 271 -11.20 4.67 3.43
CA ALA A 271 -9.80 4.72 3.83
C ALA A 271 -9.12 6.02 3.36
N GLY A 272 -9.37 6.45 2.11
CA GLY A 272 -8.87 7.72 1.58
C GLY A 272 -9.39 8.94 2.36
N LEU A 273 -10.70 8.99 2.64
CA LEU A 273 -11.29 10.06 3.44
C LEU A 273 -10.77 10.07 4.89
N ALA A 274 -10.57 8.89 5.49
CA ALA A 274 -10.02 8.78 6.84
C ALA A 274 -8.60 9.37 6.90
N ILE A 275 -7.76 9.14 5.88
CA ILE A 275 -6.43 9.77 5.78
C ILE A 275 -6.57 11.29 5.77
N VAL A 276 -7.44 11.85 4.91
CA VAL A 276 -7.63 13.29 4.81
C VAL A 276 -8.09 13.88 6.15
N ALA A 277 -9.13 13.29 6.75
CA ALA A 277 -9.67 13.74 8.02
C ALA A 277 -8.61 13.74 9.14
N ILE A 278 -7.83 12.66 9.25
CA ILE A 278 -6.80 12.52 10.29
C ILE A 278 -5.63 13.49 10.04
N LEU A 279 -5.17 13.64 8.81
CA LEU A 279 -4.04 14.54 8.49
C LEU A 279 -4.38 16.02 8.69
N LEU A 280 -5.66 16.41 8.63
CA LEU A 280 -6.11 17.78 8.92
C LEU A 280 -6.11 18.10 10.43
N ILE A 281 -6.02 17.10 11.32
CA ILE A 281 -5.97 17.33 12.76
C ILE A 281 -4.64 18.04 13.12
N PRO A 282 -4.66 19.24 13.75
CA PRO A 282 -3.44 19.99 14.04
C PRO A 282 -2.41 19.24 14.89
N MET A 283 -2.89 18.46 15.87
CA MET A 283 -2.04 17.60 16.70
C MET A 283 -1.30 16.56 15.86
N VAL A 284 -1.98 15.95 14.89
CA VAL A 284 -1.39 14.96 13.98
C VAL A 284 -0.32 15.60 13.10
N LYS A 285 -0.61 16.77 12.51
CA LYS A 285 0.39 17.51 11.73
C LYS A 285 1.64 17.82 12.55
N ARG A 286 1.48 18.35 13.78
CA ARG A 286 2.60 18.62 14.70
C ARG A 286 3.39 17.37 15.04
N LEU A 287 2.72 16.24 15.28
CA LEU A 287 3.38 14.97 15.55
C LEU A 287 4.23 14.53 14.34
N LEU A 288 3.65 14.53 13.14
CA LEU A 288 4.31 14.06 11.91
C LEU A 288 5.49 14.96 11.51
N ILE A 289 5.28 16.27 11.37
CA ILE A 289 6.26 17.17 10.76
C ILE A 289 6.94 18.14 11.75
N GLY A 290 6.51 18.16 13.02
CA GLY A 290 7.02 19.08 14.04
C GLY A 290 6.26 20.41 14.08
N ASN A 291 6.68 21.31 14.96
CA ASN A 291 6.19 22.69 14.92
C ASN A 291 6.74 23.34 13.65
N VAL A 292 5.83 23.87 12.81
CA VAL A 292 6.19 24.84 11.79
C VAL A 292 6.66 26.06 12.59
N GLU A 293 7.96 26.17 12.85
CA GLU A 293 8.53 27.47 13.25
C GLU A 293 8.00 28.48 12.24
N GLN A 294 7.35 29.53 12.73
CA GLN A 294 7.15 30.75 11.95
C GLN A 294 8.55 31.17 11.49
N LYS A 295 8.96 30.74 10.30
CA LYS A 295 10.08 31.36 9.60
C LYS A 295 9.70 32.82 9.54
N GLY A 296 10.55 33.64 10.17
CA GLY A 296 10.32 35.05 10.45
C GLY A 296 9.54 35.75 9.35
N THR A 297 8.53 36.48 9.78
CA THR A 297 7.88 37.54 9.05
C THR A 297 8.87 38.21 8.08
N ILE A 298 8.61 38.07 6.78
CA ILE A 298 9.33 38.73 5.69
C ILE A 298 9.31 40.27 5.86
N SER A 299 8.52 40.82 6.79
CA SER A 299 8.41 42.26 7.06
C SER A 299 9.66 42.89 7.71
N GLU A 300 10.61 42.13 8.25
CA GLU A 300 11.83 42.74 8.85
C GLU A 300 12.93 43.05 7.82
N LYS A 301 12.85 42.53 6.58
CA LYS A 301 13.88 42.78 5.55
C LYS A 301 13.59 43.96 4.61
N PHE A 302 12.48 44.67 4.80
CA PHE A 302 12.09 45.80 3.92
C PHE A 302 12.07 47.18 4.61
N HIS A 303 12.49 47.28 5.88
CA HIS A 303 12.56 48.57 6.59
C HIS A 303 13.98 49.03 6.92
N SER A 304 15.01 48.45 6.30
CA SER A 304 16.40 48.88 6.47
C SER A 304 17.20 48.91 5.15
N ALA A 305 16.55 49.30 4.05
CA ALA A 305 17.22 49.63 2.79
C ALA A 305 16.76 51.01 2.32
#